data_AF-A0A1A7X506-F1
#
_entry.id   AF-A0A1A7X506-F1
#
_cell.length_a   1.000
_cell.length_b   1.000
_cell.length_c   1.000
_cell.angle_alpha   90.00
_cell.angle_beta   90.00
_cell.angle_gamma   90.00
#
_symmetry.space_group_name_H-M   'P 1'
#
loop_
_entity.id
_entity.type
_entity.pdbx_description
1 polymer ?
#
loop_
_entity_poly.entity_id
_entity_poly.type
_entity_poly.pdbx_seq_one_letter_code
_entity_poly.pdbx_strand_id
1 'polypeptide(L)'
;MSGPLLEFETEMFLSLFGSDGLLVMAEGLGIDRILLQFMRVYSEKGSLVLLLNTTTPEQEYFTEQLRVEGVTHLPRTVTSDVHSAERYDVYTEGGVLFVTSRILVVDFLTDRIPAHLISGILVYRAHKIIESCQEAFILRLFRQKNKTGFIKAFTDKATAFSSGFCQVERVMRNLFVKKLYLWPRFQASVNTALDKHKPEVVELHVSLTPAMRAIQSSILDIMAACLKELKRYNPTLEAEDLSLENTLGNGFEKTIRHYLDPLWHQLGAKTKGLVQDLKVLRVLLLYLTQYDCVTFLNLLESLRSSQKLFGSNSGWLFLDSSTSMFVNARSRVYRIPENKKKLK
;
A
#
# COMPACT_ATOMS: atom_id res chain seq x y z
N MET A 1 -22.34 -12.69 -2.61
CA MET A 1 -22.40 -14.17 -2.62
C MET A 1 -20.98 -14.67 -2.82
N SER A 2 -20.34 -15.23 -1.79
CA SER A 2 -19.10 -15.99 -1.97
C SER A 2 -19.47 -17.28 -2.71
N GLY A 3 -19.31 -17.26 -4.04
CA GLY A 3 -19.42 -18.48 -4.82
C GLY A 3 -18.37 -19.51 -4.37
N PRO A 4 -18.52 -20.79 -4.77
CA PRO A 4 -17.52 -21.82 -4.49
C PRO A 4 -16.12 -21.36 -4.93
N LEU A 5 -15.11 -21.83 -4.21
CA LEU A 5 -13.72 -21.56 -4.58
C LEU A 5 -13.43 -22.10 -5.98
N LEU A 6 -12.67 -21.35 -6.75
CA LEU A 6 -12.18 -21.76 -8.04
C LEU A 6 -11.13 -22.88 -7.85
N GLU A 7 -10.87 -23.62 -8.93
CA GLU A 7 -9.92 -24.76 -8.93
C GLU A 7 -8.54 -24.33 -8.39
N PHE A 8 -8.00 -23.21 -8.87
CA PHE A 8 -6.70 -22.70 -8.41
C PHE A 8 -6.73 -22.19 -6.95
N GLU A 9 -7.86 -21.64 -6.49
CA GLU A 9 -8.00 -21.20 -5.08
C GLU A 9 -8.01 -22.42 -4.14
N THR A 10 -8.59 -23.53 -4.59
CA THR A 10 -8.63 -24.79 -3.84
C THR A 10 -7.25 -25.43 -3.78
N GLU A 11 -6.51 -25.47 -4.89
CA GLU A 11 -5.11 -25.92 -4.91
C GLU A 11 -4.24 -25.09 -3.95
N MET A 12 -4.40 -23.77 -3.99
CA MET A 12 -3.71 -22.84 -3.11
C MET A 12 -4.04 -23.08 -1.64
N PHE A 13 -5.33 -23.22 -1.32
CA PHE A 13 -5.79 -23.52 0.03
C PHE A 13 -5.21 -24.82 0.56
N LEU A 14 -5.24 -25.91 -0.23
CA LEU A 14 -4.71 -27.22 0.17
C LEU A 14 -3.19 -27.17 0.41
N SER A 15 -2.44 -26.49 -0.46
CA SER A 15 -0.99 -26.35 -0.30
C SER A 15 -0.62 -25.64 1.01
N LEU A 16 -1.34 -24.56 1.33
CA LEU A 16 -1.10 -23.76 2.52
C LEU A 16 -1.67 -24.42 3.79
N PHE A 17 -2.74 -25.20 3.69
CA PHE A 17 -3.30 -25.96 4.81
C PHE A 17 -2.30 -26.99 5.32
N GLY A 18 -1.68 -27.77 4.41
CA GLY A 18 -0.76 -28.85 4.77
C GLY A 18 0.59 -28.38 5.35
N SER A 19 1.09 -27.21 4.95
CA SER A 19 2.33 -26.69 5.54
C SER A 19 2.41 -25.17 5.61
N ASP A 20 2.97 -24.70 6.72
CA ASP A 20 3.13 -23.29 7.05
C ASP A 20 4.04 -22.55 6.07
N GLY A 21 3.61 -21.35 5.70
CA GLY A 21 4.32 -20.56 4.72
C GLY A 21 3.80 -19.14 4.56
N LEU A 22 4.57 -18.38 3.80
CA LEU A 22 4.18 -17.07 3.29
C LEU A 22 3.55 -17.27 1.91
N LEU A 23 2.29 -16.87 1.77
CA LEU A 23 1.56 -16.85 0.50
C LEU A 23 1.63 -15.44 -0.10
N VAL A 24 2.29 -15.34 -1.26
CA VAL A 24 2.36 -14.12 -2.07
C VAL A 24 1.51 -14.33 -3.32
N MET A 25 0.36 -13.66 -3.35
CA MET A 25 -0.54 -13.66 -4.50
C MET A 25 -0.34 -12.39 -5.33
N ALA A 26 -0.67 -12.47 -6.61
CA ALA A 26 -0.81 -11.27 -7.42
C ALA A 26 -2.02 -10.44 -6.94
N GLU A 27 -1.88 -9.11 -7.02
CA GLU A 27 -2.93 -8.17 -6.64
C GLU A 27 -4.23 -8.48 -7.39
N GLY A 28 -5.36 -8.44 -6.68
CA GLY A 28 -6.69 -8.70 -7.25
C GLY A 28 -7.04 -10.17 -7.50
N LEU A 29 -6.18 -11.14 -7.16
CA LEU A 29 -6.48 -12.58 -7.29
C LEU A 29 -7.37 -13.12 -6.13
N GLY A 30 -7.87 -12.25 -5.25
CA GLY A 30 -8.87 -12.64 -4.23
C GLY A 30 -8.30 -13.29 -2.97
N ILE A 31 -7.23 -12.73 -2.40
CA ILE A 31 -6.62 -13.22 -1.14
C ILE A 31 -7.62 -13.32 0.03
N ASP A 32 -8.60 -12.42 0.04
CA ASP A 32 -9.66 -12.36 1.05
C ASP A 32 -10.54 -13.61 1.04
N ARG A 33 -10.78 -14.22 -0.13
CA ARG A 33 -11.55 -15.46 -0.28
C ARG A 33 -10.84 -16.65 0.37
N ILE A 34 -9.52 -16.70 0.23
CA ILE A 34 -8.70 -17.75 0.84
C ILE A 34 -8.67 -17.57 2.35
N LEU A 35 -8.51 -16.34 2.82
CA LEU A 35 -8.52 -16.03 4.24
C LEU A 35 -9.86 -16.42 4.89
N LEU A 36 -10.98 -16.10 4.25
CA LEU A 36 -12.33 -16.51 4.68
C LEU A 36 -12.44 -18.02 4.82
N GLN A 37 -11.90 -18.79 3.87
CA GLN A 37 -11.94 -20.25 3.96
C GLN A 37 -11.14 -20.78 5.16
N PHE A 38 -9.97 -20.18 5.46
CA PHE A 38 -9.23 -20.52 6.67
C PHE A 38 -10.02 -20.16 7.94
N MET A 39 -10.63 -18.98 7.97
CA MET A 39 -11.46 -18.57 9.11
C MET A 39 -12.63 -19.53 9.31
N ARG A 40 -13.30 -19.95 8.22
CA ARG A 40 -14.40 -20.91 8.26
C ARG A 40 -13.99 -22.26 8.86
N VAL A 41 -12.82 -22.79 8.46
CA VAL A 41 -12.33 -24.08 8.98
C VAL A 41 -11.93 -24.00 10.45
N TYR A 42 -11.44 -22.85 10.91
CA TYR A 42 -11.04 -22.65 12.31
C TYR A 42 -12.09 -21.94 13.17
N SER A 43 -13.31 -21.75 12.65
CA SER A 43 -14.45 -21.20 13.37
C SER A 43 -15.13 -22.25 14.26
N GLU A 44 -14.32 -22.94 15.06
CA GLU A 44 -14.77 -23.96 16.02
C GLU A 44 -14.29 -23.61 17.44
N LYS A 45 -15.09 -23.99 18.45
CA LYS A 45 -14.76 -23.74 19.86
C LYS A 45 -13.48 -24.44 20.33
N GLY A 46 -13.07 -25.52 19.65
CA GLY A 46 -11.87 -26.28 19.98
C GLY A 46 -10.57 -25.69 19.42
N SER A 47 -10.65 -24.68 18.55
CA SER A 47 -9.48 -24.06 17.92
C SER A 47 -9.42 -22.58 18.25
N LEU A 48 -8.27 -22.10 18.73
CA LEU A 48 -8.03 -20.68 18.96
C LEU A 48 -7.09 -20.15 17.88
N VAL A 49 -7.61 -19.32 16.98
CA VAL A 49 -6.83 -18.71 15.89
C VAL A 49 -6.89 -17.21 15.96
N LEU A 50 -5.72 -16.58 15.96
CA LEU A 50 -5.60 -15.13 16.03
C LEU A 50 -5.33 -14.56 14.65
N LEU A 51 -6.11 -13.56 14.23
CA LEU A 51 -5.88 -12.84 13.00
C LEU A 51 -5.23 -11.48 13.28
N LEU A 52 -4.06 -11.24 12.68
CA LEU A 52 -3.30 -10.01 12.85
C LEU A 52 -3.39 -9.09 11.63
N ASN A 53 -3.24 -7.79 11.88
CA ASN A 53 -3.04 -6.73 10.88
C ASN A 53 -4.22 -6.52 9.90
N THR A 54 -5.45 -6.69 10.41
CA THR A 54 -6.70 -6.31 9.73
C THR A 54 -7.19 -4.92 10.16
N THR A 55 -7.98 -4.27 9.31
CA THR A 55 -8.67 -3.01 9.66
C THR A 55 -10.11 -3.28 10.13
N THR A 56 -10.71 -2.33 10.85
CA THR A 56 -12.10 -2.45 11.32
C THR A 56 -13.13 -2.72 10.20
N PRO A 57 -13.12 -2.03 9.04
CA PRO A 57 -14.08 -2.35 7.97
C PRO A 57 -13.84 -3.73 7.35
N GLU A 58 -12.58 -4.21 7.31
CA GLU A 58 -12.27 -5.58 6.86
C GLU A 58 -12.83 -6.61 7.83
N GLN A 59 -12.71 -6.37 9.13
CA GLN A 59 -13.24 -7.27 10.17
C GLN A 59 -14.77 -7.38 10.08
N GLU A 60 -15.46 -6.26 9.87
CA GLU A 60 -16.92 -6.23 9.65
C GLU A 60 -17.30 -7.03 8.40
N TYR A 61 -16.62 -6.78 7.28
CA TYR A 61 -16.84 -7.50 6.02
C TYR A 61 -16.67 -9.02 6.17
N PHE A 62 -15.59 -9.48 6.82
CA PHE A 62 -15.36 -10.91 7.05
C PHE A 62 -16.41 -11.52 7.98
N THR A 63 -16.83 -10.79 9.01
CA THR A 63 -17.85 -11.24 9.95
C THR A 63 -19.21 -11.37 9.28
N GLU A 64 -19.59 -10.40 8.44
CA GLU A 64 -20.83 -10.44 7.68
C GLU A 64 -20.86 -11.60 6.68
N GLN A 65 -19.76 -11.85 5.97
CA GLN A 65 -19.70 -12.99 5.05
C GLN A 65 -19.84 -14.33 5.76
N LEU A 66 -19.14 -14.53 6.88
CA LEU A 66 -19.26 -15.75 7.68
C LEU A 66 -20.67 -15.91 8.28
N ARG A 67 -21.34 -14.80 8.60
CA ARG A 67 -22.74 -14.79 9.05
C ARG A 67 -23.70 -15.22 7.95
N VAL A 68 -23.51 -14.73 6.73
CA VAL A 68 -24.32 -15.13 5.57
C VAL A 68 -24.14 -16.62 5.25
N GLU A 69 -22.93 -17.16 5.45
CA GLU A 69 -22.64 -18.59 5.29
C GLU A 69 -23.19 -19.47 6.44
N GLY A 70 -23.73 -18.87 7.51
CA GLY A 70 -24.37 -19.60 8.61
C GLY A 70 -23.39 -20.29 9.56
N VAL A 71 -22.17 -19.76 9.69
CA VAL A 71 -21.14 -20.31 10.59
C VAL A 71 -21.59 -20.19 12.05
N THR A 72 -21.42 -21.27 12.83
CA THR A 72 -21.91 -21.38 14.20
C THR A 72 -21.17 -20.48 15.19
N HIS A 73 -19.85 -20.34 15.04
CA HIS A 73 -19.02 -19.47 15.87
C HIS A 73 -18.45 -18.31 15.05
N LEU A 74 -19.09 -17.14 15.20
CA LEU A 74 -18.65 -15.92 14.52
C LEU A 74 -17.36 -15.39 15.15
N PRO A 75 -16.46 -14.81 14.34
CA PRO A 75 -15.28 -14.15 14.86
C PRO A 75 -15.66 -12.99 15.78
N ARG A 76 -14.89 -12.80 16.87
CA ARG A 76 -15.05 -11.67 17.77
C ARG A 76 -13.86 -10.73 17.68
N THR A 77 -14.14 -9.43 17.80
CA THR A 77 -13.10 -8.39 17.85
C THR A 77 -12.81 -8.02 19.29
N VAL A 78 -11.53 -8.11 19.68
CA VAL A 78 -11.04 -7.68 20.98
C VAL A 78 -10.52 -6.25 20.86
N THR A 79 -11.33 -5.29 21.33
CA THR A 79 -10.96 -3.87 21.42
C THR A 79 -10.40 -3.52 22.81
N SER A 80 -9.95 -2.27 22.99
CA SER A 80 -9.53 -1.73 24.28
C SER A 80 -10.63 -1.68 25.33
N ASP A 81 -11.89 -1.80 24.90
CA ASP A 81 -13.06 -1.58 25.73
C ASP A 81 -13.47 -2.84 26.50
N VAL A 82 -12.99 -4.01 26.07
CA VAL A 82 -13.22 -5.27 26.77
C VAL A 82 -12.36 -5.31 28.03
N HIS A 83 -13.01 -5.50 29.19
CA HIS A 83 -12.31 -5.54 30.46
C HIS A 83 -11.26 -6.66 30.50
N SER A 84 -10.18 -6.41 31.25
CA SER A 84 -9.05 -7.34 31.32
C SER A 84 -9.39 -8.75 31.79
N ALA A 85 -10.42 -8.90 32.63
CA ALA A 85 -10.86 -10.20 33.14
C ALA A 85 -11.65 -10.97 32.07
N GLU A 86 -12.59 -10.32 31.39
CA GLU A 86 -13.43 -10.91 30.34
C GLU A 86 -12.60 -11.36 29.13
N ARG A 87 -11.46 -10.72 28.87
CA ARG A 87 -10.55 -11.13 27.79
C ARG A 87 -10.04 -12.57 27.94
N TYR A 88 -9.81 -13.04 29.17
CA TYR A 88 -9.41 -14.42 29.42
C TYR A 88 -10.50 -15.41 28.99
N ASP A 89 -11.75 -15.09 29.32
CA ASP A 89 -12.91 -15.91 28.98
C ASP A 89 -13.10 -15.96 27.47
N VAL A 90 -12.96 -14.81 26.77
CA VAL A 90 -13.02 -14.75 25.30
C VAL A 90 -11.94 -15.61 24.64
N TYR A 91 -10.71 -15.61 25.16
CA TYR A 91 -9.65 -16.49 24.64
C TYR A 91 -9.93 -17.97 24.92
N THR A 92 -10.61 -18.28 26.02
CA THR A 92 -10.94 -19.66 26.43
C THR A 92 -12.15 -20.21 25.69
N GLU A 93 -13.10 -19.36 25.29
CA GLU A 93 -14.25 -19.74 24.44
C GLU A 93 -13.81 -20.25 23.06
N GLY A 94 -12.63 -19.85 22.60
CA GLY A 94 -12.04 -20.30 21.34
C GLY A 94 -12.65 -19.63 20.11
N GLY A 95 -12.32 -20.16 18.94
CA GLY A 95 -12.67 -19.62 17.63
C GLY A 95 -11.64 -18.65 17.06
N VAL A 96 -12.07 -17.92 16.03
CA VAL A 96 -11.25 -16.90 15.36
C VAL A 96 -11.42 -15.56 16.05
N LEU A 97 -10.31 -14.93 16.45
CA LEU A 97 -10.34 -13.64 17.13
C LEU A 97 -9.55 -12.59 16.33
N PHE A 98 -10.15 -11.41 16.19
CA PHE A 98 -9.45 -10.23 15.71
C PHE A 98 -8.88 -9.48 16.91
N VAL A 99 -7.56 -9.33 16.96
CA VAL A 99 -6.89 -8.67 18.08
C VAL A 99 -5.93 -7.62 17.54
N THR A 100 -5.94 -6.44 18.16
CA THR A 100 -4.96 -5.39 17.81
C THR A 100 -3.58 -5.74 18.37
N SER A 101 -2.53 -5.39 17.62
CA SER A 101 -1.15 -5.75 17.96
C SER A 101 -0.73 -5.25 19.35
N ARG A 102 -1.16 -4.05 19.75
CA ARG A 102 -0.85 -3.48 21.07
C ARG A 102 -1.44 -4.30 22.22
N ILE A 103 -2.72 -4.69 22.13
CA ILE A 103 -3.40 -5.46 23.17
C ILE A 103 -2.76 -6.84 23.29
N LEU A 104 -2.51 -7.48 22.14
CA LEU A 104 -1.95 -8.83 22.11
C LEU A 104 -0.54 -8.90 22.72
N VAL A 105 0.31 -7.87 22.48
CA VAL A 105 1.63 -7.79 23.13
C VAL A 105 1.50 -7.77 24.66
N VAL A 106 0.62 -6.91 25.19
CA VAL A 106 0.42 -6.81 26.64
C VAL A 106 -0.11 -8.13 27.22
N ASP A 107 -1.02 -8.79 26.51
CA ASP A 107 -1.60 -10.06 26.96
C ASP A 107 -0.60 -11.22 26.94
N PHE A 108 0.33 -11.25 25.97
CA PHE A 108 1.42 -12.22 25.97
C PHE A 108 2.48 -11.94 27.05
N LEU A 109 2.77 -10.68 27.36
CA LEU A 109 3.75 -10.31 28.39
C LEU A 109 3.22 -10.52 29.81
N THR A 110 1.92 -10.34 30.01
CA THR A 110 1.25 -10.54 31.31
C THR A 110 0.75 -11.98 31.52
N ASP A 111 1.07 -12.90 30.61
CA ASP A 111 0.67 -14.31 30.66
C ASP A 111 -0.85 -14.52 30.80
N ARG A 112 -1.64 -13.59 30.25
CA ARG A 112 -3.11 -13.70 30.27
C ARG A 112 -3.64 -14.63 29.22
N ILE A 113 -3.06 -14.61 28.01
CA ILE A 113 -3.49 -15.54 26.96
C ILE A 113 -2.79 -16.89 27.16
N PRO A 114 -3.54 -18.00 27.26
CA PRO A 114 -2.95 -19.33 27.35
C PRO A 114 -2.29 -19.70 26.01
N ALA A 115 -1.00 -19.36 25.88
CA ALA A 115 -0.27 -19.49 24.63
C ALA A 115 -0.23 -20.92 24.07
N HIS A 116 -0.35 -21.92 24.94
CA HIS A 116 -0.39 -23.35 24.59
C HIS A 116 -1.70 -23.78 23.92
N LEU A 117 -2.81 -23.08 24.15
CA LEU A 117 -4.10 -23.38 23.52
C LEU A 117 -4.24 -22.76 22.12
N ILE A 118 -3.37 -21.81 21.77
CA ILE A 118 -3.39 -21.17 20.45
C ILE A 118 -3.05 -22.21 19.38
N SER A 119 -4.02 -22.51 18.53
CA SER A 119 -3.87 -23.45 17.42
C SER A 119 -3.02 -22.86 16.30
N GLY A 120 -3.12 -21.55 16.07
CA GLY A 120 -2.27 -20.87 15.10
C GLY A 120 -2.53 -19.36 14.97
N ILE A 121 -1.68 -18.71 14.20
CA ILE A 121 -1.78 -17.28 13.89
C ILE A 121 -1.87 -17.10 12.37
N LEU A 122 -2.90 -16.37 11.95
CA LEU A 122 -3.07 -15.90 10.59
C LEU A 122 -2.58 -14.45 10.52
N VAL A 123 -1.67 -14.18 9.60
CA VAL A 123 -1.10 -12.84 9.42
C VAL A 123 -1.59 -12.26 8.10
N TYR A 124 -2.38 -11.21 8.17
CA TYR A 124 -2.78 -10.46 6.99
C TYR A 124 -1.74 -9.37 6.65
N ARG A 125 -1.64 -8.99 5.37
CA ARG A 125 -0.71 -7.95 4.87
C ARG A 125 0.73 -8.14 5.37
N ALA A 126 1.27 -9.34 5.15
CA ALA A 126 2.59 -9.72 5.64
C ALA A 126 3.73 -8.79 5.19
N HIS A 127 3.57 -8.07 4.08
CA HIS A 127 4.53 -7.06 3.60
C HIS A 127 4.79 -5.90 4.58
N LYS A 128 3.93 -5.68 5.59
CA LYS A 128 4.16 -4.66 6.62
C LYS A 128 5.06 -5.14 7.77
N ILE A 129 5.39 -6.43 7.84
CA ILE A 129 6.15 -6.99 8.95
C ILE A 129 7.64 -6.70 8.75
N ILE A 130 8.14 -5.75 9.53
CA ILE A 130 9.55 -5.41 9.63
C ILE A 130 10.05 -5.86 11.01
N GLU A 131 11.37 -6.01 11.19
CA GLU A 131 11.98 -6.46 12.45
C GLU A 131 11.58 -5.62 13.68
N SER A 132 11.31 -4.33 13.50
CA SER A 132 10.92 -3.38 14.55
C SER A 132 9.40 -3.28 14.78
N CYS A 133 8.59 -4.04 14.05
CA CYS A 133 7.13 -4.02 14.17
C CYS A 133 6.63 -4.85 15.36
N GLN A 134 5.47 -4.46 15.91
CA GLN A 134 4.85 -5.14 17.05
C GLN A 134 4.46 -6.58 16.70
N GLU A 135 4.09 -6.83 15.45
CA GLU A 135 3.71 -8.13 14.90
C GLU A 135 4.88 -9.10 14.94
N ALA A 136 6.09 -8.67 14.54
CA ALA A 136 7.28 -9.51 14.63
C ALA A 136 7.58 -9.91 16.08
N PHE A 137 7.37 -8.98 17.03
CA PHE A 137 7.52 -9.25 18.45
C PHE A 137 6.48 -10.25 18.98
N ILE A 138 5.21 -10.12 18.58
CA ILE A 138 4.14 -11.08 18.91
C ILE A 138 4.50 -12.48 18.43
N LEU A 139 4.93 -12.62 17.16
CA LEU A 139 5.27 -13.92 16.59
C LEU A 139 6.47 -14.56 17.30
N ARG A 140 7.43 -13.75 17.74
CA ARG A 140 8.57 -14.21 18.55
C ARG A 140 8.12 -14.72 19.93
N LEU A 141 7.25 -13.98 20.63
CA LEU A 141 6.68 -14.41 21.92
C LEU A 141 5.85 -15.69 21.77
N PHE A 142 5.05 -15.77 20.71
CA PHE A 142 4.27 -16.96 20.38
C PHE A 142 5.17 -18.18 20.16
N ARG A 143 6.23 -18.08 19.36
CA ARG A 143 7.15 -19.20 19.10
C ARG A 143 7.99 -19.62 20.31
N GLN A 144 8.22 -18.72 21.27
CA GLN A 144 8.88 -19.06 22.54
C GLN A 144 7.99 -19.95 23.43
N LYS A 145 6.70 -19.64 23.50
CA LYS A 145 5.73 -20.34 24.37
C LYS A 145 5.07 -21.54 23.69
N ASN A 146 4.88 -21.51 22.38
CA ASN A 146 4.17 -22.51 21.60
C ASN A 146 4.95 -22.92 20.34
N LYS A 147 5.27 -24.22 20.24
CA LYS A 147 5.98 -24.82 19.09
C LYS A 147 5.07 -25.60 18.15
N THR A 148 3.86 -25.95 18.57
CA THR A 148 2.93 -26.77 17.81
C THR A 148 2.02 -25.94 16.90
N GLY A 149 1.70 -24.71 17.32
CA GLY A 149 0.78 -23.86 16.56
C GLY A 149 1.35 -23.40 15.22
N PHE A 150 0.46 -23.27 14.23
CA PHE A 150 0.83 -22.92 12.87
C PHE A 150 0.94 -21.40 12.67
N ILE A 151 1.75 -20.97 11.70
CA ILE A 151 1.79 -19.57 11.24
C ILE A 151 1.57 -19.55 9.73
N LYS A 152 0.51 -18.86 9.28
CA LYS A 152 0.22 -18.69 7.85
C LYS A 152 0.09 -17.21 7.54
N ALA A 153 0.87 -16.75 6.57
CA ALA A 153 0.97 -15.33 6.25
C ALA A 153 0.48 -15.06 4.83
N PHE A 154 -0.26 -13.97 4.66
CA PHE A 154 -0.97 -13.62 3.44
C PHE A 154 -0.53 -12.23 2.97
N THR A 155 -0.21 -12.11 1.68
CA THR A 155 0.07 -10.81 1.06
C THR A 155 -0.25 -10.81 -0.44
N ASP A 156 -0.84 -9.71 -0.89
CA ASP A 156 -1.20 -9.39 -2.27
C ASP A 156 -0.21 -8.40 -2.92
N LYS A 157 0.61 -7.72 -2.11
CA LYS A 157 1.61 -6.73 -2.55
C LYS A 157 2.97 -7.35 -2.76
N ALA A 158 3.18 -7.98 -3.91
CA ALA A 158 4.48 -8.52 -4.31
C ALA A 158 5.56 -7.42 -4.46
N THR A 159 5.19 -6.22 -4.92
CA THR A 159 6.11 -5.09 -5.14
C THR A 159 6.84 -4.65 -3.87
N ALA A 160 6.22 -4.77 -2.70
CA ALA A 160 6.83 -4.44 -1.42
C ALA A 160 8.00 -5.36 -1.03
N PHE A 161 8.05 -6.57 -1.58
CA PHE A 161 9.17 -7.49 -1.38
C PHE A 161 10.34 -7.26 -2.34
N SER A 162 10.09 -6.51 -3.42
CA SER A 162 11.11 -6.16 -4.41
C SER A 162 11.95 -4.95 -4.00
N SER A 163 11.50 -4.16 -3.00
CA SER A 163 12.20 -2.95 -2.57
C SER A 163 13.28 -3.26 -1.53
N GLY A 164 14.55 -3.03 -1.88
CA GLY A 164 15.70 -3.18 -0.99
C GLY A 164 16.27 -4.60 -0.92
N PHE A 165 17.28 -4.80 -0.06
CA PHE A 165 18.07 -6.02 -0.03
C PHE A 165 17.42 -7.14 0.80
N CYS A 166 17.22 -8.31 0.19
CA CYS A 166 16.76 -9.57 0.81
C CYS A 166 15.51 -9.46 1.71
N GLN A 167 14.52 -8.64 1.33
CA GLN A 167 13.31 -8.44 2.14
C GLN A 167 12.51 -9.72 2.36
N VAL A 168 12.36 -10.56 1.33
CA VAL A 168 11.60 -11.83 1.43
C VAL A 168 12.16 -12.70 2.54
N GLU A 169 13.49 -12.89 2.57
CA GLU A 169 14.15 -13.71 3.57
C GLU A 169 13.98 -13.12 4.98
N ARG A 170 14.13 -11.79 5.13
CA ARG A 170 13.93 -11.09 6.40
C ARG A 170 12.50 -11.26 6.92
N VAL A 171 11.50 -11.08 6.07
CA VAL A 171 10.09 -11.24 6.42
C VAL A 171 9.79 -12.70 6.79
N MET A 172 10.28 -13.67 6.00
CA MET A 172 10.09 -15.09 6.31
C MET A 172 10.74 -15.50 7.64
N ARG A 173 11.92 -14.94 7.95
CA ARG A 173 12.61 -15.14 9.23
C ARG A 173 11.80 -14.56 10.39
N ASN A 174 11.26 -13.36 10.25
CA ASN A 174 10.40 -12.72 11.26
C ASN A 174 9.06 -13.45 11.44
N LEU A 175 8.54 -14.06 10.37
CA LEU A 175 7.33 -14.88 10.40
C LEU A 175 7.56 -16.29 10.95
N PHE A 176 8.82 -16.72 11.10
CA PHE A 176 9.19 -18.09 11.46
C PHE A 176 8.60 -19.15 10.51
N VAL A 177 8.54 -18.83 9.21
CA VAL A 177 8.04 -19.74 8.16
C VAL A 177 9.17 -20.20 7.25
N LYS A 178 9.08 -21.45 6.76
CA LYS A 178 10.11 -22.08 5.92
C LYS A 178 9.76 -22.09 4.44
N LYS A 179 8.46 -22.17 4.10
CA LYS A 179 7.99 -22.26 2.71
C LYS A 179 7.46 -20.92 2.21
N LEU A 180 7.71 -20.66 0.93
CA LEU A 180 7.20 -19.53 0.18
C LEU A 180 6.30 -20.07 -0.93
N TYR A 181 5.06 -19.60 -0.98
CA TYR A 181 4.10 -19.94 -2.03
C TYR A 181 3.89 -18.71 -2.91
N LEU A 182 4.29 -18.81 -4.17
CA LEU A 182 4.15 -17.74 -5.15
C LEU A 182 3.02 -18.08 -6.11
N TRP A 183 2.03 -17.19 -6.21
CA TRP A 183 0.87 -17.35 -7.07
C TRP A 183 0.70 -16.14 -8.00
N PRO A 184 1.52 -16.04 -9.07
CA PRO A 184 1.39 -14.98 -10.07
C PRO A 184 0.20 -15.23 -11.02
N ARG A 185 -0.28 -14.18 -11.69
CA ARG A 185 -1.41 -14.30 -12.64
C ARG A 185 -1.11 -15.20 -13.85
N PHE A 186 0.15 -15.34 -14.23
CA PHE A 186 0.57 -16.16 -15.36
C PHE A 186 0.77 -17.65 -15.01
N GLN A 187 0.50 -18.05 -13.76
CA GLN A 187 0.56 -19.45 -13.37
C GLN A 187 -0.47 -20.27 -14.15
N ALA A 188 -0.09 -21.48 -14.58
CA ALA A 188 -0.90 -22.31 -15.47
C ALA A 188 -2.33 -22.57 -14.95
N SER A 189 -2.50 -22.91 -13.67
CA SER A 189 -3.82 -23.16 -13.08
C SER A 189 -4.69 -21.89 -12.99
N VAL A 190 -4.07 -20.76 -12.67
CA VAL A 190 -4.75 -19.45 -12.65
C VAL A 190 -5.20 -19.05 -14.05
N ASN A 191 -4.30 -19.14 -15.03
CA ASN A 191 -4.61 -18.79 -16.41
C ASN A 191 -5.72 -19.68 -16.99
N THR A 192 -5.67 -20.99 -16.74
CA THR A 192 -6.71 -21.94 -17.19
C THR A 192 -8.08 -21.61 -16.61
N ALA A 193 -8.16 -21.17 -15.34
CA ALA A 193 -9.43 -20.80 -14.72
C ALA A 193 -9.98 -19.47 -15.24
N LEU A 194 -9.11 -18.46 -15.39
CA LEU A 194 -9.49 -17.11 -15.86
C LEU A 194 -9.77 -17.07 -17.37
N ASP A 195 -9.12 -17.95 -18.15
CA ASP A 195 -9.33 -18.03 -19.60
C ASP A 195 -10.73 -18.53 -19.98
N LYS A 196 -11.41 -19.27 -19.09
CA LYS A 196 -12.78 -19.78 -19.32
C LYS A 196 -13.80 -18.66 -19.50
N HIS A 197 -13.66 -17.54 -18.78
CA HIS A 197 -14.62 -16.43 -18.79
C HIS A 197 -13.91 -15.07 -18.76
N LYS A 198 -13.43 -14.61 -19.92
CA LYS A 198 -12.77 -13.31 -20.04
C LYS A 198 -13.80 -12.19 -20.26
N PRO A 199 -13.70 -11.06 -19.55
CA PRO A 199 -14.48 -9.87 -19.88
C PRO A 199 -13.97 -9.29 -21.21
N GLU A 200 -14.89 -8.80 -22.04
CA GLU A 200 -14.55 -8.06 -23.26
C GLU A 200 -14.11 -6.64 -22.88
N VAL A 201 -12.91 -6.25 -23.30
CA VAL A 201 -12.34 -4.92 -23.04
C VAL A 201 -12.28 -4.15 -24.35
N VAL A 202 -12.97 -3.01 -24.40
CA VAL A 202 -12.90 -2.06 -25.52
C VAL A 202 -11.98 -0.91 -25.12
N GLU A 203 -10.77 -0.88 -25.69
CA GLU A 203 -9.81 0.19 -25.44
C GLU A 203 -10.11 1.42 -26.30
N LEU A 204 -10.43 2.54 -25.67
CA LEU A 204 -10.66 3.82 -26.33
C LEU A 204 -9.48 4.76 -26.10
N HIS A 205 -8.72 5.05 -27.15
CA HIS A 205 -7.57 5.95 -27.06
C HIS A 205 -8.01 7.41 -27.19
N VAL A 206 -8.05 8.11 -26.05
CA VAL A 206 -8.33 9.55 -26.01
C VAL A 206 -7.00 10.31 -25.91
N SER A 207 -6.64 11.00 -26.99
CA SER A 207 -5.41 11.79 -27.02
C SER A 207 -5.56 13.12 -26.27
N LEU A 208 -4.52 13.51 -25.52
CA LEU A 208 -4.45 14.84 -24.92
C LEU A 208 -4.38 15.93 -26.01
N THR A 209 -5.03 17.06 -25.73
CA THR A 209 -4.95 18.24 -26.60
C THR A 209 -3.52 18.78 -26.67
N PRO A 210 -3.13 19.47 -27.76
CA PRO A 210 -1.78 20.02 -27.90
C PRO A 210 -1.36 20.94 -26.74
N ALA A 211 -2.28 21.76 -26.25
CA ALA A 211 -2.03 22.65 -25.10
C ALA A 211 -1.80 21.85 -23.79
N MET A 212 -2.57 20.80 -23.55
CA MET A 212 -2.36 19.92 -22.38
C MET A 212 -1.02 19.18 -22.47
N ARG A 213 -0.63 18.72 -23.67
CA ARG A 213 0.67 18.08 -23.89
C ARG A 213 1.84 19.03 -23.64
N ALA A 214 1.72 20.28 -24.07
CA ALA A 214 2.74 21.30 -23.80
C ALA A 214 2.88 21.60 -22.29
N ILE A 215 1.76 21.66 -21.56
CA ILE A 215 1.74 21.81 -20.10
C ILE A 215 2.38 20.58 -19.43
N GLN A 216 2.00 19.37 -19.83
CA GLN A 216 2.55 18.12 -19.30
C GLN A 216 4.07 18.05 -19.52
N SER A 217 4.56 18.30 -20.74
CA SER A 217 6.00 18.32 -21.05
C SER A 217 6.72 19.32 -20.15
N SER A 218 6.15 20.52 -20.00
CA SER A 218 6.74 21.56 -19.14
C SER A 218 6.84 21.12 -17.68
N ILE A 219 5.81 20.45 -17.14
CA ILE A 219 5.82 19.92 -15.77
C ILE A 219 6.88 18.81 -15.63
N LEU A 220 6.97 17.89 -16.60
CA LEU A 220 7.96 16.80 -16.57
C LEU A 220 9.40 17.33 -16.65
N ASP A 221 9.66 18.34 -17.48
CA ASP A 221 10.98 18.99 -17.58
C ASP A 221 11.38 19.65 -16.25
N ILE A 222 10.43 20.32 -15.60
CA ILE A 222 10.65 20.92 -14.27
C ILE A 222 10.93 19.83 -13.23
N MET A 223 10.13 18.75 -13.22
CA MET A 223 10.35 17.62 -12.31
C MET A 223 11.74 17.00 -12.52
N ALA A 224 12.16 16.81 -13.77
CA ALA A 224 13.49 16.29 -14.10
C ALA A 224 14.61 17.21 -13.57
N ALA A 225 14.46 18.52 -13.72
CA ALA A 225 15.41 19.50 -13.19
C ALA A 225 15.48 19.46 -11.65
N CYS A 226 14.34 19.45 -10.96
CA CYS A 226 14.26 19.33 -9.50
C CYS A 226 14.89 18.03 -9.00
N LEU A 227 14.67 16.91 -9.70
CA LEU A 227 15.24 15.61 -9.37
C LEU A 227 16.77 15.60 -9.54
N LYS A 228 17.27 16.24 -10.60
CA LYS A 228 18.72 16.41 -10.84
C LYS A 228 19.38 17.25 -9.75
N GLU A 229 18.73 18.33 -9.30
CA GLU A 229 19.20 19.10 -8.15
C GLU A 229 19.19 18.28 -6.86
N LEU A 230 18.10 17.54 -6.60
CA LEU A 230 17.97 16.71 -5.41
C LEU A 230 19.10 15.66 -5.33
N LYS A 231 19.42 15.01 -6.47
CA LYS A 231 20.51 14.05 -6.60
C LYS A 231 21.88 14.69 -6.38
N ARG A 232 22.08 15.93 -6.83
CA ARG A 232 23.34 16.66 -6.63
C ARG A 232 23.61 16.97 -5.16
N TYR A 233 22.58 17.31 -4.39
CA TYR A 233 22.74 17.64 -2.96
C TYR A 233 22.82 16.41 -2.05
N ASN A 234 22.33 15.25 -2.48
CA ASN A 234 22.28 14.03 -1.67
C ASN A 234 22.86 12.85 -2.45
N PRO A 235 24.21 12.73 -2.54
CA PRO A 235 24.86 11.64 -3.25
C PRO A 235 24.65 10.27 -2.59
N THR A 236 24.18 10.24 -1.34
CA THR A 236 23.84 9.02 -0.58
C THR A 236 22.56 8.35 -1.04
N LEU A 237 21.71 9.05 -1.80
CA LEU A 237 20.52 8.46 -2.41
C LEU A 237 20.94 7.67 -3.66
N GLU A 238 20.70 6.36 -3.66
CA GLU A 238 21.05 5.48 -4.78
C GLU A 238 20.39 5.95 -6.09
N ALA A 239 21.19 6.00 -7.15
CA ALA A 239 20.83 6.61 -8.43
C ALA A 239 19.68 5.92 -9.17
N GLU A 240 19.39 4.66 -8.87
CA GLU A 240 18.46 3.80 -9.61
C GLU A 240 17.00 4.03 -9.18
N ASP A 241 16.76 4.38 -7.91
CA ASP A 241 15.41 4.63 -7.40
C ASP A 241 14.85 6.01 -7.78
N LEU A 242 15.72 6.97 -8.11
CA LEU A 242 15.37 8.35 -8.47
C LEU A 242 15.34 8.56 -9.99
N SER A 243 14.60 7.70 -10.70
CA SER A 243 14.23 7.93 -12.11
C SER A 243 12.97 8.77 -12.23
N LEU A 244 12.79 9.48 -13.35
CA LEU A 244 11.56 10.23 -13.64
C LEU A 244 10.33 9.32 -13.60
N GLU A 245 10.45 8.11 -14.14
CA GLU A 245 9.37 7.11 -14.18
C GLU A 245 8.94 6.70 -12.77
N ASN A 246 9.91 6.45 -11.88
CA ASN A 246 9.63 6.14 -10.48
C ASN A 246 8.95 7.31 -9.78
N THR A 247 9.33 8.56 -10.08
CA THR A 247 8.72 9.76 -9.46
C THR A 247 7.23 9.91 -9.73
N LEU A 248 6.77 9.45 -10.90
CA LEU A 248 5.35 9.45 -11.28
C LEU A 248 4.56 8.37 -10.51
N GLY A 249 5.23 7.28 -10.12
CA GLY A 249 4.63 6.15 -9.44
C GLY A 249 4.16 6.43 -8.01
N ASN A 250 3.09 5.75 -7.58
CA ASN A 250 2.52 5.85 -6.23
C ASN A 250 3.48 5.45 -5.09
N GLY A 251 4.55 4.72 -5.40
CA GLY A 251 5.59 4.33 -4.44
C GLY A 251 6.57 5.44 -4.06
N PHE A 252 6.78 6.45 -4.92
CA PHE A 252 7.87 7.42 -4.77
C PHE A 252 7.89 8.16 -3.43
N GLU A 253 6.73 8.64 -2.97
CA GLU A 253 6.67 9.39 -1.71
C GLU A 253 7.05 8.51 -0.52
N LYS A 254 6.70 7.21 -0.55
CA LYS A 254 7.10 6.26 0.50
C LYS A 254 8.59 5.98 0.45
N THR A 255 9.15 5.80 -0.74
CA THR A 255 10.60 5.61 -0.95
C THR A 255 11.38 6.82 -0.45
N ILE A 256 10.99 8.03 -0.84
CA ILE A 256 11.61 9.27 -0.36
C ILE A 256 11.57 9.36 1.17
N ARG A 257 10.40 9.15 1.79
CA ARG A 257 10.29 9.20 3.25
C ARG A 257 11.17 8.14 3.91
N HIS A 258 11.21 6.93 3.37
CA HIS A 258 12.04 5.86 3.92
C HIS A 258 13.53 6.23 3.98
N TYR A 259 14.06 6.86 2.92
CA TYR A 259 15.46 7.30 2.89
C TYR A 259 15.73 8.59 3.66
N LEU A 260 14.81 9.56 3.59
CA LEU A 260 15.04 10.91 4.11
C LEU A 260 14.57 11.11 5.55
N ASP A 261 13.58 10.37 6.05
CA ASP A 261 13.07 10.52 7.42
C ASP A 261 14.16 10.32 8.49
N PRO A 262 15.05 9.30 8.40
CA PRO A 262 16.12 9.12 9.38
C PRO A 262 17.13 10.28 9.44
N LEU A 263 17.32 10.98 8.32
CA LEU A 263 18.27 12.09 8.18
C LEU A 263 17.57 13.46 8.13
N TRP A 264 16.25 13.51 8.34
CA TRP A 264 15.43 14.69 8.02
C TRP A 264 15.89 15.95 8.76
N HIS A 265 16.35 15.80 10.01
CA HIS A 265 16.85 16.91 10.81
C HIS A 265 18.19 17.47 10.30
N GLN A 266 19.00 16.66 9.63
CA GLN A 266 20.30 17.04 9.08
C GLN A 266 20.20 17.63 7.67
N LEU A 267 19.06 17.42 6.98
CA LEU A 267 18.83 17.97 5.64
C LEU A 267 18.62 19.50 5.68
N GLY A 268 19.33 20.19 4.79
CA GLY A 268 19.19 21.62 4.58
C GLY A 268 17.80 22.03 4.05
N ALA A 269 17.45 23.31 4.25
CA ALA A 269 16.15 23.86 3.83
C ALA A 269 15.89 23.69 2.32
N LYS A 270 16.93 23.76 1.48
CA LYS A 270 16.82 23.58 0.03
C LYS A 270 16.35 22.17 -0.35
N THR A 271 16.90 21.13 0.27
CA THR A 271 16.48 19.73 0.02
C THR A 271 15.03 19.50 0.42
N LYS A 272 14.63 20.02 1.60
CA LYS A 272 13.23 19.93 2.08
C LYS A 272 12.27 20.64 1.14
N GLY A 273 12.65 21.81 0.63
CA GLY A 273 11.91 22.54 -0.40
C GLY A 273 11.73 21.72 -1.67
N LEU A 274 12.81 21.16 -2.22
CA LEU A 274 12.77 20.34 -3.44
C LEU A 274 11.83 19.12 -3.32
N VAL A 275 11.83 18.44 -2.16
CA VAL A 275 10.91 17.31 -1.90
C VAL A 275 9.45 17.77 -1.89
N GLN A 276 9.17 18.91 -1.27
CA GLN A 276 7.83 19.50 -1.26
C GLN A 276 7.41 19.94 -2.67
N ASP A 277 8.32 20.53 -3.46
CA ASP A 277 8.06 20.95 -4.83
C ASP A 277 7.77 19.76 -5.75
N LEU A 278 8.52 18.67 -5.65
CA LEU A 278 8.23 17.42 -6.39
C LEU A 278 6.84 16.88 -6.06
N LYS A 279 6.40 16.97 -4.80
CA LYS A 279 5.05 16.59 -4.39
C LYS A 279 3.99 17.49 -5.04
N VAL A 280 4.19 18.80 -5.06
CA VAL A 280 3.27 19.76 -5.68
C VAL A 280 3.19 19.54 -7.20
N LEU A 281 4.33 19.39 -7.88
CA LEU A 281 4.39 19.16 -9.33
C LEU A 281 3.67 17.88 -9.74
N ARG A 282 3.82 16.82 -8.95
CA ARG A 282 3.13 15.55 -9.19
C ARG A 282 1.61 15.67 -9.03
N VAL A 283 1.15 16.38 -8.01
CA VAL A 283 -0.28 16.67 -7.81
C VAL A 283 -0.82 17.55 -8.95
N LEU A 284 -0.03 18.53 -9.41
CA LEU A 284 -0.39 19.39 -10.54
C LEU A 284 -0.58 18.57 -11.84
N LEU A 285 0.27 17.57 -12.08
CA LEU A 285 0.15 16.68 -13.24
C LEU A 285 -1.16 15.88 -13.20
N LEU A 286 -1.58 15.39 -12.02
CA LEU A 286 -2.86 14.70 -11.84
C LEU A 286 -4.04 15.64 -12.10
N TYR A 287 -3.98 16.84 -11.52
CA TYR A 287 -5.04 17.84 -11.62
C TYR A 287 -5.23 18.39 -13.03
N LEU A 288 -4.20 18.38 -13.88
CA LEU A 288 -4.33 18.73 -15.30
C LEU A 288 -5.38 17.86 -16.02
N THR A 289 -5.50 16.59 -15.61
CA THR A 289 -6.40 15.60 -16.24
C THR A 289 -7.74 15.46 -15.53
N GLN A 290 -7.80 15.72 -14.22
CA GLN A 290 -9.01 15.51 -13.42
C GLN A 290 -9.87 16.77 -13.26
N TYR A 291 -9.27 17.97 -13.29
CA TYR A 291 -9.98 19.23 -13.11
C TYR A 291 -10.20 20.00 -14.41
N ASP A 292 -11.18 20.89 -14.39
CA ASP A 292 -11.48 21.82 -15.47
C ASP A 292 -10.38 22.89 -15.63
N CYS A 293 -10.35 23.51 -16.81
CA CYS A 293 -9.31 24.47 -17.17
C CYS A 293 -9.30 25.74 -16.31
N VAL A 294 -10.45 26.16 -15.77
CA VAL A 294 -10.56 27.38 -14.96
C VAL A 294 -10.02 27.12 -13.55
N THR A 295 -10.46 26.04 -12.91
CA THR A 295 -9.94 25.63 -11.59
C THR A 295 -8.44 25.37 -11.65
N PHE A 296 -7.96 24.68 -12.69
CA PHE A 296 -6.53 24.45 -12.88
C PHE A 296 -5.73 25.76 -12.98
N LEU A 297 -6.21 26.74 -13.76
CA LEU A 297 -5.54 28.03 -13.89
C LEU A 297 -5.51 28.80 -12.56
N ASN A 298 -6.63 28.83 -11.82
CA ASN A 298 -6.70 29.47 -10.51
C ASN A 298 -5.72 28.86 -9.51
N LEU A 299 -5.61 27.53 -9.49
CA LEU A 299 -4.62 26.84 -8.67
C LEU A 299 -3.19 27.25 -9.03
N LEU A 300 -2.89 27.28 -10.32
CA LEU A 300 -1.56 27.61 -10.84
C LEU A 300 -1.19 29.07 -10.51
N GLU A 301 -2.14 30.00 -10.61
CA GLU A 301 -1.93 31.40 -10.20
C GLU A 301 -1.81 31.56 -8.67
N SER A 302 -2.57 30.78 -7.89
CA SER A 302 -2.46 30.75 -6.43
C SER A 302 -1.06 30.28 -5.98
N LEU A 303 -0.54 29.22 -6.60
CA LEU A 303 0.83 28.74 -6.36
C LEU A 303 1.85 29.84 -6.64
N ARG A 304 1.70 30.59 -7.74
CA ARG A 304 2.57 31.73 -8.06
C ARG A 304 2.50 32.83 -7.00
N SER A 305 1.32 33.14 -6.47
CA SER A 305 1.18 34.16 -5.41
C SER A 305 1.79 33.72 -4.08
N SER A 306 1.58 32.48 -3.67
CA SER A 306 2.13 31.92 -2.43
C SER A 306 3.66 31.95 -2.41
N GLN A 307 4.27 31.64 -3.55
CA GLN A 307 5.71 31.46 -3.67
C GLN A 307 6.48 32.78 -3.70
N LYS A 308 5.83 33.90 -4.08
CA LYS A 308 6.43 35.24 -4.03
C LYS A 308 6.63 35.77 -2.60
N LEU A 309 5.90 35.24 -1.61
CA LEU A 309 6.03 35.66 -0.21
C LEU A 309 7.15 34.93 0.56
N PHE A 310 7.63 33.79 0.04
CA PHE A 310 8.64 32.98 0.73
C PHE A 310 9.94 32.94 -0.08
N GLY A 311 10.95 33.71 0.35
CA GLY A 311 12.29 33.75 -0.24
C GLY A 311 13.11 32.45 -0.08
N SER A 312 12.48 31.33 0.24
CA SER A 312 13.09 30.02 0.54
C SER A 312 12.67 28.91 -0.42
N ASN A 313 12.27 29.25 -1.65
CA ASN A 313 11.74 28.27 -2.60
C ASN A 313 12.74 27.92 -3.70
N SER A 314 12.67 26.68 -4.20
CA SER A 314 13.68 26.05 -5.08
C SER A 314 13.79 26.65 -6.49
N GLY A 315 13.10 27.77 -6.75
CA GLY A 315 13.29 28.57 -7.96
C GLY A 315 12.77 27.95 -9.24
N TRP A 316 12.03 26.83 -9.17
CA TRP A 316 11.50 26.16 -10.36
C TRP A 316 10.52 27.02 -11.17
N LEU A 317 9.87 28.00 -10.53
CA LEU A 317 9.03 29.01 -11.17
C LEU A 317 9.82 30.03 -12.04
N PHE A 318 11.15 29.99 -12.02
CA PHE A 318 12.01 30.81 -12.88
C PHE A 318 12.54 30.04 -14.09
N LEU A 319 12.22 28.76 -14.23
CA LEU A 319 12.57 27.98 -15.42
C LEU A 319 11.74 28.44 -16.61
N ASP A 320 12.32 28.46 -17.81
CA ASP A 320 11.60 28.79 -19.05
C ASP A 320 10.41 27.83 -19.30
N SER A 321 10.56 26.56 -18.92
CA SER A 321 9.47 25.56 -18.92
C SER A 321 8.28 26.02 -18.07
N SER A 322 8.51 26.70 -16.95
CA SER A 322 7.42 27.23 -16.13
C SER A 322 6.67 28.35 -16.85
N THR A 323 7.38 29.25 -17.54
CA THR A 323 6.77 30.32 -18.34
C THR A 323 5.90 29.73 -19.46
N SER A 324 6.40 28.72 -20.17
CA SER A 324 5.63 27.96 -21.17
C SER A 324 4.35 27.35 -20.57
N MET A 325 4.45 26.76 -19.37
CA MET A 325 3.30 26.22 -18.65
C MET A 325 2.23 27.30 -18.37
N PHE A 326 2.61 28.47 -17.84
CA PHE A 326 1.66 29.56 -17.57
C PHE A 326 1.00 30.11 -18.84
N VAL A 327 1.76 30.27 -19.92
CA VAL A 327 1.24 30.77 -21.21
C VAL A 327 0.20 29.79 -21.78
N ASN A 328 0.54 28.50 -21.80
CA ASN A 328 -0.38 27.47 -22.29
C ASN A 328 -1.62 27.32 -21.39
N ALA A 329 -1.47 27.42 -20.06
CA ALA A 329 -2.60 27.39 -19.13
C ALA A 329 -3.54 28.59 -19.33
N ARG A 330 -2.99 29.79 -19.51
CA ARG A 330 -3.78 31.01 -19.79
C ARG A 330 -4.47 30.96 -21.13
N SER A 331 -3.82 30.42 -22.17
CA SER A 331 -4.41 30.30 -23.51
C SER A 331 -5.68 29.44 -23.54
N ARG A 332 -5.86 28.54 -22.56
CA ARG A 332 -7.08 27.70 -22.45
C ARG A 332 -8.30 28.48 -21.94
N VAL A 333 -8.10 29.59 -21.23
CA VAL A 333 -9.17 30.35 -20.55
C VAL A 333 -9.32 31.74 -21.16
N TYR A 334 -8.20 32.43 -21.36
CA TYR A 334 -8.17 33.79 -21.88
C TYR A 334 -7.76 33.80 -23.35
N ARG A 335 -8.53 34.52 -24.16
CA ARG A 335 -8.14 34.87 -25.52
C ARG A 335 -7.26 36.10 -25.45
N ILE A 336 -5.99 35.98 -25.84
CA ILE A 336 -5.12 37.14 -25.99
C ILE A 336 -5.65 37.90 -27.22
N PRO A 337 -5.97 39.20 -27.11
CA PRO A 337 -6.33 40.00 -28.28
C PRO A 337 -5.13 39.98 -29.24
N GLU A 338 -5.34 39.52 -30.47
CA GLU A 338 -4.33 39.66 -31.52
C GLU A 338 -4.04 41.15 -31.69
N ASN A 339 -2.88 41.58 -31.20
CA ASN A 339 -2.40 42.92 -31.48
C ASN A 339 -2.25 42.99 -33.00
N LYS A 340 -3.12 43.77 -33.64
CA LYS A 340 -3.20 44.01 -35.08
C LYS A 340 -1.81 43.89 -35.71
N LYS A 341 -1.59 42.83 -36.49
CA LYS A 341 -0.49 42.80 -37.46
C LYS A 341 -0.55 44.13 -38.20
N LYS A 342 0.53 44.90 -38.08
CA LYS A 342 0.71 46.21 -38.70
C LYS A 342 0.17 46.18 -40.13
N LEU A 343 -0.94 46.89 -40.36
CA LEU A 343 -1.44 47.20 -41.68
C LEU A 343 -0.56 48.33 -42.23
N LYS A 344 0.30 47.94 -43.18
CA LYS A 344 1.09 48.76 -44.12
C LYS A 344 2.05 49.79 -43.54
#